data_AF-A0A7J5YQY6-F1
#
_entry.id   AF-A0A7J5YQY6-F1
#
_cell.length_a   1.000
_cell.length_b   1.000
_cell.length_c   1.000
_cell.angle_alpha   90.00
_cell.angle_beta   90.00
_cell.angle_gamma   90.00
#
_symmetry.space_group_name_H-M   'P 1'
#
loop_
_entity.id
_entity.type
_entity.pdbx_description
1 polymer ?
#
loop_
_entity_poly.entity_id
_entity_poly.type
_entity_poly.pdbx_seq_one_letter_code
_entity_poly.pdbx_strand_id
1 'polypeptide(L)'
;MKPSRSQGTRWINHRRKALSSLASNYRCIVAHLLERQGDSGPDQQKLKAYWRQLTSSKFVLYMALYQDLLADLAELSLDFQADELSLSSVRSRVMASQAALLKQKEQPSPYLHPVITAFTNTGSTGVFIYKGVEISTSSTSAEAFHRQRREIVNTINACIGQRFSTFSTDPVLLASEVFDPVNMPAEDNISAIQQYGDSDLLERQFSTMKRMQGDWRLRLKTSTIEDLLLIKSEGCDPVAYESEEAVARWWAAGLLRRRPNIQPYGP
;
A
#
# COMPACT_ATOMS: atom_id res chain seq x y z
N MET A 1 4.98 9.49 17.99
CA MET A 1 5.71 10.17 16.88
C MET A 1 5.73 9.25 15.67
N LYS A 2 4.92 9.50 14.64
CA LYS A 2 5.11 8.84 13.34
C LYS A 2 6.41 9.40 12.72
N PRO A 3 7.31 8.57 12.16
CA PRO A 3 8.47 9.08 11.44
C PRO A 3 8.01 10.00 10.31
N SER A 4 8.66 11.16 10.15
CA SER A 4 8.34 12.17 9.13
C SER A 4 8.49 11.68 7.67
N ARG A 5 8.99 10.46 7.48
CA ARG A 5 9.08 9.73 6.20
C ARG A 5 8.41 8.35 6.22
N SER A 6 7.44 8.12 7.11
CA SER A 6 6.60 6.91 7.07
C SER A 6 5.69 6.86 5.84
N GLN A 7 5.43 8.01 5.22
CA GLN A 7 4.87 8.16 3.88
C GLN A 7 5.93 7.82 2.81
N GLY A 8 6.55 6.63 2.90
CA GLY A 8 7.42 6.13 1.85
C GLY A 8 6.71 6.29 0.51
N THR A 9 7.44 6.82 -0.48
CA THR A 9 6.94 7.10 -1.83
C THR A 9 5.93 6.02 -2.21
N ARG A 10 4.66 6.39 -2.45
CA ARG A 10 3.54 5.48 -2.79
C ARG A 10 3.82 4.77 -4.12
N TRP A 11 4.85 3.94 -4.15
CA TRP A 11 5.56 3.53 -5.35
C TRP A 11 4.65 2.66 -6.20
N ILE A 12 3.93 1.73 -5.58
CA ILE A 12 2.93 0.88 -6.22
C ILE A 12 1.81 1.74 -6.84
N ASN A 13 1.26 2.70 -6.10
CA ASN A 13 0.21 3.58 -6.61
C ASN A 13 0.71 4.49 -7.74
N HIS A 14 1.92 5.03 -7.65
CA HIS A 14 2.51 5.85 -8.71
C HIS A 14 2.72 5.02 -9.99
N ARG A 15 3.25 3.79 -9.85
CA ARG A 15 3.41 2.86 -10.97
C ARG A 15 2.06 2.50 -11.60
N ARG A 16 1.05 2.22 -10.78
CA ARG A 16 -0.32 1.92 -11.23
C ARG A 16 -0.93 3.09 -12.01
N LYS A 17 -0.78 4.33 -11.51
CA LYS A 17 -1.24 5.55 -12.20
C LYS A 17 -0.53 5.76 -13.54
N ALA A 18 0.80 5.62 -13.57
CA ALA A 18 1.59 5.75 -14.79
C ALA A 18 1.17 4.71 -15.84
N LEU A 19 0.97 3.46 -15.41
CA LEU A 19 0.56 2.36 -16.28
C LEU A 19 -0.87 2.54 -16.80
N SER A 20 -1.78 3.02 -15.97
CA SER A 20 -3.15 3.38 -16.38
C SER A 20 -3.14 4.52 -17.41
N SER A 21 -2.31 5.55 -17.23
CA SER A 21 -2.15 6.64 -18.19
C SER A 21 -1.59 6.14 -19.52
N LEU A 22 -0.55 5.31 -19.49
CA LEU A 22 0.01 4.67 -20.69
C LEU A 22 -1.03 3.81 -21.41
N ALA A 23 -1.76 2.97 -20.67
CA ALA A 23 -2.75 2.07 -21.23
C ALA A 23 -3.95 2.85 -21.82
N SER A 24 -4.37 3.95 -21.20
CA SER A 24 -5.51 4.76 -21.67
C SER A 24 -5.16 5.54 -22.93
N ASN A 25 -3.94 6.07 -23.00
CA ASN A 25 -3.45 6.86 -24.13
C ASN A 25 -2.68 6.03 -25.17
N TYR A 26 -2.73 4.70 -25.06
CA TYR A 26 -1.84 3.77 -25.77
C TYR A 26 -1.84 3.99 -27.29
N ARG A 27 -3.02 4.04 -27.91
CA ARG A 27 -3.18 4.26 -29.35
C ARG A 27 -2.55 5.58 -29.79
N CYS A 28 -2.81 6.65 -29.06
CA CYS A 28 -2.29 7.98 -29.37
C CYS A 28 -0.76 8.03 -29.27
N ILE A 29 -0.19 7.41 -28.23
CA ILE A 29 1.26 7.35 -28.03
C ILE A 29 1.93 6.58 -29.16
N VAL A 30 1.39 5.42 -29.54
CA VAL A 30 1.95 4.63 -30.64
C VAL A 30 1.85 5.35 -31.97
N ALA A 31 0.70 5.99 -32.28
CA ALA A 31 0.52 6.78 -33.49
C ALA A 31 1.51 7.94 -33.57
N HIS A 32 1.65 8.69 -32.47
CA HIS A 32 2.58 9.81 -32.38
C HIS A 32 4.04 9.39 -32.57
N LEU A 33 4.45 8.26 -31.97
CA LEU A 33 5.79 7.73 -32.16
C LEU A 33 6.02 7.21 -33.58
N LEU A 34 4.98 6.75 -34.27
CA LEU A 34 5.08 6.33 -35.67
C LEU A 34 5.29 7.55 -36.59
N GLU A 35 4.50 8.62 -36.40
CA GLU A 35 4.61 9.87 -37.17
C GLU A 35 6.02 10.48 -37.05
N ARG A 36 6.56 10.53 -35.82
CA ARG A 36 7.88 11.10 -35.54
C ARG A 36 9.07 10.25 -35.99
N GLN A 37 8.85 9.05 -36.52
CA GLN A 37 9.95 8.29 -37.13
C GLN A 37 10.44 8.89 -38.44
N GLY A 38 9.62 9.69 -39.12
CA GLY A 38 9.99 10.36 -40.38
C GLY A 38 10.89 11.59 -40.20
N ASP A 39 10.95 12.14 -38.99
CA ASP A 39 11.72 13.35 -38.72
C ASP A 39 13.22 13.07 -38.58
N SER A 40 14.03 13.86 -39.27
CA SER A 40 15.50 13.86 -39.17
C SER A 40 15.95 14.58 -37.90
N GLY A 41 15.81 13.92 -36.75
CA GLY A 41 16.20 14.44 -35.44
C GLY A 41 17.20 13.56 -34.69
N PRO A 42 17.98 14.11 -33.74
CA PRO A 42 18.98 13.35 -32.97
C PRO A 42 18.38 12.19 -32.16
N ASP A 43 17.09 12.25 -31.84
CA ASP A 43 16.37 11.23 -31.08
C ASP A 43 15.58 10.23 -31.94
N GLN A 44 15.65 10.30 -33.27
CA GLN A 44 14.90 9.44 -34.19
C GLN A 44 15.10 7.95 -33.89
N GLN A 45 16.34 7.53 -33.61
CA GLN A 45 16.66 6.15 -33.31
C GLN A 45 16.03 5.66 -31.99
N LYS A 46 15.92 6.54 -30.99
CA LYS A 46 15.27 6.23 -29.70
C LYS A 46 13.76 6.11 -29.87
N LEU A 47 13.13 7.05 -30.59
CA LEU A 47 11.69 7.03 -30.86
C LEU A 47 11.29 5.76 -31.62
N LYS A 48 12.08 5.37 -32.63
CA LYS A 48 11.89 4.11 -33.36
C LYS A 48 12.03 2.89 -32.46
N ALA A 49 12.99 2.90 -31.53
CA ALA A 49 13.15 1.81 -30.57
C ALA A 49 11.94 1.70 -29.62
N TYR A 50 11.44 2.82 -29.09
CA TYR A 50 10.25 2.83 -28.24
C TYR A 50 9.01 2.36 -28.98
N TRP A 51 8.80 2.81 -30.22
CA TRP A 51 7.68 2.33 -31.03
C TRP A 51 7.74 0.82 -31.23
N ARG A 52 8.90 0.27 -31.62
CA ARG A 52 9.10 -1.19 -31.77
C ARG A 52 8.83 -1.95 -30.48
N GLN A 53 9.22 -1.37 -29.35
CA GLN A 53 8.96 -1.96 -28.05
C GLN A 53 7.46 -1.96 -27.73
N LEU A 54 6.76 -0.85 -27.95
CA LEU A 54 5.32 -0.77 -27.71
C LEU A 54 4.53 -1.72 -28.63
N THR A 55 4.91 -1.86 -29.90
CA THR A 55 4.23 -2.75 -30.86
C THR A 55 4.67 -4.21 -30.77
N SER A 56 5.48 -4.59 -29.78
CA SER A 56 5.89 -5.95 -29.52
C SER A 56 4.88 -6.68 -28.62
N SER A 57 4.51 -7.90 -29.01
CA SER A 57 3.73 -8.84 -28.18
C SER A 57 4.31 -9.00 -26.79
N LYS A 58 5.64 -9.11 -26.67
CA LYS A 58 6.33 -9.20 -25.38
C LYS A 58 5.94 -8.04 -24.47
N PHE A 59 6.08 -6.80 -24.94
CA PHE A 59 5.80 -5.64 -24.12
C PHE A 59 4.33 -5.60 -23.67
N VAL A 60 3.38 -5.81 -24.58
CA VAL A 60 1.95 -5.75 -24.27
C VAL A 60 1.54 -6.82 -23.26
N LEU A 61 2.03 -8.06 -23.41
CA LEU A 61 1.79 -9.15 -22.47
C LEU A 61 2.34 -8.83 -21.08
N TYR A 62 3.57 -8.34 -21.00
CA TYR A 62 4.21 -7.96 -19.73
C TYR A 62 3.59 -6.72 -19.09
N MET A 63 3.13 -5.76 -19.89
CA MET A 63 2.43 -4.57 -19.41
C MET A 63 1.11 -4.98 -18.76
N ALA A 64 0.33 -5.85 -19.41
CA ALA A 64 -0.93 -6.36 -18.86
C ALA A 64 -0.71 -7.20 -17.59
N LEU A 65 0.29 -8.10 -17.60
CA LEU A 65 0.69 -8.84 -16.40
C LEU A 65 1.07 -7.89 -15.25
N TYR A 66 1.82 -6.83 -15.54
CA TYR A 66 2.23 -5.85 -14.54
C TYR A 66 1.05 -5.05 -13.99
N GLN A 67 0.01 -4.78 -14.80
CA GLN A 67 -1.22 -4.14 -14.31
C GLN A 67 -1.93 -5.01 -13.28
N ASP A 68 -2.09 -6.29 -13.57
CA ASP A 68 -2.72 -7.24 -12.66
C ASP A 68 -1.90 -7.40 -11.36
N LEU A 69 -0.58 -7.62 -11.47
CA LEU A 69 0.30 -7.76 -10.30
C LEU A 69 0.26 -6.52 -9.40
N LEU A 70 0.27 -5.31 -9.99
CA LEU A 70 0.16 -4.08 -9.22
C LEU A 70 -1.22 -3.90 -8.57
N ALA A 71 -2.29 -4.47 -9.13
CA ALA A 71 -3.61 -4.40 -8.52
C ALA A 71 -3.64 -5.19 -7.21
N ASP A 72 -3.17 -6.45 -7.23
CA ASP A 72 -3.11 -7.33 -6.06
C ASP A 72 -2.17 -6.78 -4.97
N LEU A 73 -1.03 -6.21 -5.39
CA LEU A 73 -0.07 -5.60 -4.45
C LEU A 73 -0.53 -4.24 -3.92
N ALA A 74 -1.35 -3.50 -4.67
CA ALA A 74 -1.84 -2.19 -4.24
C ALA A 74 -2.82 -2.33 -3.08
N GLU A 75 -3.65 -3.37 -3.07
CA GLU A 75 -4.59 -3.65 -1.97
C GLU A 75 -3.85 -3.82 -0.65
N LEU A 76 -2.89 -4.76 -0.61
CA LEU A 76 -2.05 -4.97 0.57
C LEU A 76 -1.28 -3.70 0.99
N SER A 77 -0.77 -2.95 0.01
CA SER A 77 -0.02 -1.73 0.27
C SER A 77 -0.90 -0.62 0.86
N LEU A 78 -2.14 -0.48 0.39
CA LEU A 78 -3.11 0.50 0.88
C LEU A 78 -3.59 0.14 2.28
N ASP A 79 -3.84 -1.14 2.54
CA ASP A 79 -4.21 -1.64 3.87
C ASP A 79 -3.16 -1.29 4.93
N PHE A 80 -1.88 -1.51 4.62
CA PHE A 80 -0.78 -1.14 5.52
C PHE A 80 -0.51 0.37 5.60
N GLN A 81 -1.14 1.17 4.74
CA GLN A 81 -1.10 2.63 4.79
C GLN A 81 -2.32 3.23 5.48
N ALA A 82 -3.35 2.43 5.78
CA ALA A 82 -4.54 2.89 6.47
C ALA A 82 -4.17 3.42 7.87
N ASP A 83 -4.79 4.54 8.26
CA ASP A 83 -4.59 5.08 9.61
C ASP A 83 -5.18 4.16 10.69
N GLU A 84 -6.18 3.37 10.32
CA GLU A 84 -6.86 2.40 11.17
C GLU A 84 -6.69 1.00 10.55
N LEU A 85 -5.64 0.28 10.98
CA LEU A 85 -5.45 -1.12 10.64
C LEU A 85 -5.52 -1.94 11.93
N SER A 86 -6.52 -2.82 12.03
CA SER A 86 -6.58 -3.76 13.15
C SER A 86 -5.43 -4.75 13.08
N LEU A 87 -4.73 -4.91 14.21
CA LEU A 87 -3.62 -5.85 14.36
C LEU A 87 -4.06 -7.29 14.04
N SER A 88 -5.29 -7.65 14.43
CA SER A 88 -5.90 -8.96 14.16
C SER A 88 -6.07 -9.24 12.66
N SER A 89 -6.24 -8.20 11.85
CA SER A 89 -6.46 -8.33 10.41
C SER A 89 -5.18 -8.42 9.59
N VAL A 90 -4.02 -8.11 10.19
CA VAL A 90 -2.73 -8.03 9.49
C VAL A 90 -2.36 -9.36 8.83
N ARG A 91 -2.46 -10.47 9.56
CA ARG A 91 -2.13 -11.82 9.05
C ARG A 91 -3.07 -12.20 7.90
N SER A 92 -4.37 -12.01 8.10
CA SER A 92 -5.40 -12.35 7.13
C SER A 92 -5.23 -11.57 5.82
N ARG A 93 -4.84 -10.29 5.88
CA ARG A 93 -4.60 -9.46 4.68
C ARG A 93 -3.36 -9.91 3.89
N VAL A 94 -2.27 -10.26 4.56
CA VAL A 94 -1.09 -10.82 3.89
C VAL A 94 -1.45 -12.13 3.19
N MET A 95 -2.14 -13.04 3.90
CA MET A 95 -2.57 -14.33 3.36
C MET A 95 -3.51 -14.17 2.16
N ALA A 96 -4.46 -13.23 2.23
CA ALA A 96 -5.37 -12.92 1.14
C ALA A 96 -4.61 -12.43 -0.11
N SER A 97 -3.62 -11.54 0.05
CA SER A 97 -2.80 -11.05 -1.07
C SER A 97 -1.95 -12.17 -1.68
N GLN A 98 -1.35 -13.05 -0.87
CA GLN A 98 -0.62 -14.21 -1.37
C GLN A 98 -1.53 -15.18 -2.13
N ALA A 99 -2.74 -15.42 -1.62
CA ALA A 99 -3.73 -16.26 -2.28
C ALA A 99 -4.21 -15.65 -3.62
N ALA A 100 -4.42 -14.34 -3.68
CA ALA A 100 -4.76 -13.63 -4.92
C ALA A 100 -3.68 -13.80 -6.00
N LEU A 101 -2.41 -13.60 -5.64
CA LEU A 101 -1.27 -13.80 -6.54
C LEU A 101 -1.17 -15.27 -7.02
N LEU A 102 -1.38 -16.24 -6.14
CA LEU A 102 -1.41 -17.66 -6.53
C LEU A 102 -2.58 -17.98 -7.45
N LYS A 103 -3.76 -17.39 -7.23
CA LYS A 103 -4.90 -17.55 -8.13
C LYS A 103 -4.58 -17.04 -9.54
N GLN A 104 -3.90 -15.90 -9.64
CA GLN A 104 -3.46 -15.33 -10.92
C GLN A 104 -2.50 -16.25 -11.70
N LYS A 105 -1.75 -17.12 -11.00
CA LYS A 105 -0.87 -18.12 -11.64
C LYS A 105 -1.65 -19.07 -12.54
N GLU A 106 -2.83 -19.49 -12.08
CA GLU A 106 -3.69 -20.47 -12.74
C GLU A 106 -4.70 -19.80 -13.66
N GLN A 107 -5.34 -18.71 -13.21
CA GLN A 107 -6.39 -18.01 -13.93
C GLN A 107 -5.89 -16.65 -14.43
N PRO A 108 -5.98 -16.34 -15.74
CA PRO A 108 -5.62 -15.02 -16.23
C PRO A 108 -6.50 -13.93 -15.59
N SER A 109 -5.85 -12.93 -15.00
CA SER A 109 -6.50 -11.78 -14.35
C SER A 109 -7.08 -10.78 -15.38
N PRO A 110 -7.92 -9.81 -14.96
CA PRO A 110 -8.75 -9.00 -15.86
C PRO A 110 -8.00 -8.24 -16.96
N TYR A 111 -6.77 -7.78 -16.71
CA TYR A 111 -5.99 -7.06 -17.72
C TYR A 111 -5.27 -8.02 -18.68
N LEU A 112 -4.69 -9.10 -18.17
CA LEU A 112 -3.96 -10.08 -18.98
C LEU A 112 -4.88 -10.99 -19.81
N HIS A 113 -6.04 -11.37 -19.28
CA HIS A 113 -6.97 -12.30 -19.93
C HIS A 113 -7.35 -11.92 -21.38
N PRO A 114 -7.77 -10.68 -21.69
CA PRO A 114 -8.10 -10.32 -23.07
C PRO A 114 -6.87 -10.34 -23.99
N VAL A 115 -5.71 -9.93 -23.48
CA VAL A 115 -4.46 -9.88 -24.28
C VAL A 115 -3.96 -11.28 -24.60
N ILE A 116 -3.94 -12.18 -23.62
CA ILE A 116 -3.45 -13.54 -23.81
C ILE A 116 -4.38 -14.35 -24.72
N THR A 117 -5.68 -14.11 -24.63
CA THR A 117 -6.68 -14.72 -25.53
C THR A 117 -6.50 -14.23 -26.96
N ALA A 118 -6.35 -12.91 -27.16
CA ALA A 118 -6.05 -12.36 -28.49
C ALA A 118 -4.74 -12.90 -29.06
N PHE A 119 -3.70 -12.97 -28.23
CA PHE A 119 -2.38 -13.45 -28.61
C PHE A 119 -2.38 -14.94 -29.01
N THR A 120 -3.09 -15.79 -28.27
CA THR A 120 -3.19 -17.24 -28.58
C THR A 120 -4.06 -17.52 -29.81
N ASN A 121 -5.08 -16.70 -30.05
CA ASN A 121 -5.97 -16.82 -31.21
C ASN A 121 -5.39 -16.24 -32.51
N THR A 122 -4.17 -15.69 -32.48
CA THR A 122 -3.56 -14.97 -33.61
C THR A 122 -3.35 -15.85 -34.86
N GLY A 123 -3.40 -17.19 -34.74
CA GLY A 123 -3.32 -18.09 -35.89
C GLY A 123 -2.09 -17.83 -36.78
N SER A 124 -2.27 -17.95 -38.11
CA SER A 124 -1.22 -17.82 -39.12
C SER A 124 -0.89 -16.39 -39.57
N THR A 125 -1.68 -15.37 -39.17
CA THR A 125 -1.42 -13.96 -39.54
C THR A 125 -0.27 -13.33 -38.77
N GLY A 126 0.07 -13.87 -37.59
CA GLY A 126 1.19 -13.38 -36.77
C GLY A 126 1.00 -11.97 -36.19
N VAL A 127 -0.22 -11.43 -36.22
CA VAL A 127 -0.58 -10.10 -35.72
C VAL A 127 -1.94 -10.10 -35.03
N PHE A 128 -2.02 -9.51 -33.84
CA PHE A 128 -3.30 -9.29 -33.12
C PHE A 128 -3.50 -7.80 -32.81
N ILE A 129 -4.74 -7.41 -32.54
CA ILE A 129 -5.08 -6.01 -32.23
C ILE A 129 -5.15 -5.81 -30.72
N TYR A 130 -4.41 -4.82 -30.22
CA TYR A 130 -4.50 -4.36 -28.84
C TYR A 130 -4.81 -2.86 -28.81
N LYS A 131 -5.95 -2.48 -28.23
CA LYS A 131 -6.41 -1.08 -28.12
C LYS A 131 -6.34 -0.30 -29.44
N GLY A 132 -6.68 -0.96 -30.56
CA GLY A 132 -6.67 -0.36 -31.90
C GLY A 132 -5.28 -0.22 -32.54
N VAL A 133 -4.27 -0.92 -32.01
CA VAL A 133 -2.91 -0.99 -32.56
C VAL A 133 -2.60 -2.43 -32.93
N GLU A 134 -1.99 -2.63 -34.10
CA GLU A 134 -1.49 -3.94 -34.54
C GLU A 134 -0.21 -4.33 -33.80
N ILE A 135 -0.20 -5.52 -33.22
CA ILE A 135 0.88 -6.05 -32.41
C ILE A 135 1.45 -7.31 -33.07
N SER A 136 2.76 -7.31 -33.32
CA SER A 136 3.44 -8.45 -33.93
C SER A 136 3.75 -9.55 -32.90
N THR A 137 3.46 -10.81 -33.24
CA THR A 137 3.67 -11.97 -32.35
C THR A 137 5.08 -12.56 -32.42
N SER A 138 5.94 -12.09 -33.33
CA SER A 138 7.27 -12.67 -33.59
C SER A 138 8.23 -12.68 -32.39
N SER A 139 7.98 -11.83 -31.39
CA SER A 139 8.95 -11.55 -30.33
C SER A 139 8.91 -12.49 -29.12
N THR A 140 7.84 -13.29 -28.91
CA THR A 140 7.69 -14.15 -27.71
C THR A 140 6.72 -15.28 -27.98
N SER A 141 7.05 -16.51 -27.56
CA SER A 141 6.13 -17.66 -27.59
C SER A 141 5.17 -17.66 -26.39
N ALA A 142 3.95 -18.16 -26.58
CA ALA A 142 2.96 -18.35 -25.51
C ALA A 142 3.53 -19.18 -24.34
N GLU A 143 4.21 -20.28 -24.64
CA GLU A 143 4.78 -21.18 -23.64
C GLU A 143 5.86 -20.49 -22.79
N ALA A 144 6.73 -19.72 -23.45
CA ALA A 144 7.79 -18.95 -22.79
C ALA A 144 7.19 -17.89 -21.87
N PHE A 145 6.16 -17.18 -22.33
CA PHE A 145 5.43 -16.21 -21.51
C PHE A 145 4.75 -16.86 -20.31
N HIS A 146 4.06 -17.99 -20.49
CA HIS A 146 3.41 -18.71 -19.39
C HIS A 146 4.42 -19.18 -18.33
N ARG A 147 5.60 -19.65 -18.76
CA ARG A 147 6.68 -20.04 -17.85
C ARG A 147 7.16 -18.84 -17.02
N GLN A 148 7.50 -17.74 -17.70
CA GLN A 148 7.99 -16.52 -17.05
C GLN A 148 6.94 -15.89 -16.12
N ARG A 149 5.65 -15.92 -16.51
CA ARG A 149 4.54 -15.50 -15.64
C ARG A 149 4.55 -16.25 -14.31
N ARG A 150 4.65 -17.58 -14.36
CA ARG A 150 4.67 -18.42 -13.14
C ARG A 150 5.89 -18.12 -12.27
N GLU A 151 7.05 -17.96 -12.89
CA GLU A 151 8.29 -17.61 -12.18
C GLU A 151 8.16 -16.26 -11.45
N ILE A 152 7.70 -15.21 -12.15
CA ILE A 152 7.51 -13.87 -11.57
C ILE A 152 6.54 -13.92 -10.38
N VAL A 153 5.39 -14.58 -10.54
CA VAL A 153 4.39 -14.71 -9.47
C VAL A 153 4.97 -15.45 -8.26
N ASN A 154 5.67 -16.57 -8.48
CA ASN A 154 6.31 -17.33 -7.41
C ASN A 154 7.37 -16.49 -6.68
N THR A 155 8.19 -15.73 -7.42
CA THR A 155 9.22 -14.85 -6.82
C THR A 155 8.57 -13.77 -5.97
N ILE A 156 7.53 -13.09 -6.46
CA ILE A 156 6.83 -12.06 -5.70
C ILE A 156 6.22 -12.66 -4.42
N ASN A 157 5.56 -13.82 -4.53
CA ASN A 157 4.95 -14.47 -3.39
C ASN A 157 6.00 -14.91 -2.35
N ALA A 158 7.14 -15.44 -2.79
CA ALA A 158 8.27 -15.77 -1.92
C ALA A 158 8.83 -14.52 -1.20
N CYS A 159 8.95 -13.38 -1.91
CA CYS A 159 9.37 -12.12 -1.29
C CYS A 159 8.38 -11.62 -0.24
N ILE A 160 7.07 -11.73 -0.49
CA ILE A 160 6.03 -11.36 0.49
C ILE A 160 6.14 -12.28 1.72
N GLY A 161 6.20 -13.60 1.50
CA GLY A 161 6.32 -14.58 2.56
C GLY A 161 7.58 -14.38 3.42
N GLN A 162 8.72 -14.09 2.79
CA GLN A 162 9.96 -13.78 3.51
C GLN A 162 9.83 -12.49 4.31
N ARG A 163 9.31 -11.41 3.70
CA ARG A 163 9.17 -10.10 4.32
C ARG A 163 8.25 -10.11 5.54
N PHE A 164 7.19 -10.91 5.49
CA PHE A 164 6.18 -11.00 6.56
C PHE A 164 6.28 -12.32 7.34
N SER A 165 7.40 -13.03 7.23
CA SER A 165 7.61 -14.32 7.93
C SER A 165 7.42 -14.20 9.44
N THR A 166 7.88 -13.08 10.03
CA THR A 166 7.72 -12.78 11.46
C THR A 166 6.27 -12.67 11.90
N PHE A 167 5.32 -12.35 11.01
CA PHE A 167 3.91 -12.21 11.39
C PHE A 167 3.25 -13.53 11.81
N SER A 168 3.84 -14.67 11.41
CA SER A 168 3.36 -15.99 11.82
C SER A 168 3.91 -16.43 13.17
N THR A 169 4.98 -15.80 13.66
CA THR A 169 5.66 -16.16 14.91
C THR A 169 5.60 -15.06 15.96
N ASP A 170 5.15 -13.85 15.59
CA ASP A 170 5.06 -12.72 16.49
C ASP A 170 3.96 -12.98 17.53
N PRO A 171 4.30 -13.02 18.83
CA PRO A 171 3.36 -13.38 19.88
C PRO A 171 2.24 -12.36 20.04
N VAL A 172 2.46 -11.10 19.63
CA VAL A 172 1.45 -10.05 19.68
C VAL A 172 0.41 -10.24 18.60
N LEU A 173 0.86 -10.50 17.37
CA LEU A 173 -0.02 -10.77 16.25
C LEU A 173 -0.85 -12.03 16.50
N LEU A 174 -0.24 -13.10 17.01
CA LEU A 174 -0.95 -14.33 17.38
C LEU A 174 -1.99 -14.08 18.50
N ALA A 175 -1.61 -13.33 19.53
CA ALA A 175 -2.54 -12.96 20.60
C ALA A 175 -3.71 -12.09 20.08
N SER A 176 -3.45 -11.22 19.10
CA SER A 176 -4.47 -10.34 18.54
C SER A 176 -5.58 -11.08 17.76
N GLU A 177 -5.39 -12.35 17.42
CA GLU A 177 -6.40 -13.18 16.74
C GLU A 177 -7.70 -13.35 17.55
N VAL A 178 -7.64 -13.14 18.87
CA VAL A 178 -8.82 -13.09 19.75
C VAL A 178 -9.76 -11.91 19.43
N PHE A 179 -9.29 -10.88 18.73
CA PHE A 179 -10.11 -9.75 18.32
C PHE A 179 -10.70 -9.92 16.93
N ASP A 180 -10.39 -11.01 16.23
CA ASP A 180 -11.05 -11.34 14.98
C ASP A 180 -12.39 -12.02 15.27
N PRO A 181 -13.54 -11.39 14.93
CA PRO A 181 -14.86 -11.97 15.16
C PRO A 181 -15.03 -13.34 14.51
N VAL A 182 -14.28 -13.64 13.44
CA VAL A 182 -14.31 -14.95 12.77
C VAL A 182 -13.79 -16.07 13.67
N ASN A 183 -12.90 -15.75 14.62
CA ASN A 183 -12.31 -16.70 15.55
C ASN A 183 -13.13 -16.86 16.84
N MET A 184 -14.25 -16.13 16.99
CA MET A 184 -15.09 -16.24 18.17
C MET A 184 -15.71 -17.65 18.25
N PRO A 185 -15.61 -18.34 19.40
CA PRO A 185 -16.24 -19.65 19.56
C PRO A 185 -17.76 -19.57 19.40
N ALA A 186 -18.36 -20.63 18.88
CA ALA A 186 -19.81 -20.76 18.82
C ALA A 186 -20.42 -20.76 20.24
N GLU A 187 -21.63 -20.20 20.37
CA GLU A 187 -22.31 -19.98 21.66
C GLU A 187 -22.56 -21.27 22.46
N ASP A 188 -22.63 -22.40 21.78
CA ASP A 188 -22.85 -23.72 22.35
C ASP A 188 -21.58 -24.38 22.92
N ASN A 189 -20.40 -23.83 22.63
CA ASN A 189 -19.11 -24.35 23.12
C ASN A 189 -18.59 -23.56 24.34
N ILE A 190 -19.23 -23.77 25.48
CA ILE A 190 -18.92 -23.10 26.76
C ILE A 190 -17.45 -23.27 27.16
N SER A 191 -16.85 -24.45 26.94
CA SER A 191 -15.44 -24.70 27.24
C SER A 191 -14.49 -23.86 26.39
N ALA A 192 -14.80 -23.67 25.10
CA ALA A 192 -13.99 -22.82 24.22
C ALA A 192 -14.15 -21.34 24.59
N ILE A 193 -15.35 -20.90 24.98
CA ILE A 193 -15.60 -19.54 25.46
C ILE A 193 -14.78 -19.24 26.72
N GLN A 194 -14.72 -20.18 27.67
CA GLN A 194 -13.94 -20.01 28.92
C GLN A 194 -12.43 -19.86 28.67
N GLN A 195 -11.90 -20.49 27.63
CA GLN A 195 -10.49 -20.43 27.26
C GLN A 195 -10.17 -19.31 26.27
N TYR A 196 -11.18 -18.72 25.64
CA TYR A 196 -11.00 -17.72 24.60
C TYR A 196 -10.52 -16.39 25.19
N GLY A 197 -9.30 -15.99 24.82
CA GLY A 197 -8.68 -14.76 25.33
C GLY A 197 -8.02 -14.89 26.70
N ASP A 198 -7.98 -16.09 27.27
CA ASP A 198 -7.22 -16.39 28.49
C ASP A 198 -5.72 -16.48 28.18
N SER A 199 -5.10 -15.33 27.96
CA SER A 199 -3.68 -15.21 27.68
C SER A 199 -3.05 -14.13 28.57
N ASP A 200 -2.15 -14.54 29.45
CA ASP A 200 -1.30 -13.65 30.26
C ASP A 200 -0.62 -12.56 29.41
N LEU A 201 -0.30 -12.87 28.15
CA LEU A 201 0.31 -11.94 27.21
C LEU A 201 -0.65 -10.81 26.83
N LEU A 202 -1.92 -11.14 26.54
CA LEU A 202 -2.97 -10.16 26.21
C LEU A 202 -3.20 -9.21 27.37
N GLU A 203 -3.33 -9.74 28.59
CA GLU A 203 -3.55 -8.92 29.78
C GLU A 203 -2.39 -7.95 30.05
N ARG A 204 -1.14 -8.43 29.91
CA ARG A 204 0.06 -7.59 30.06
C ARG A 204 0.13 -6.50 29.02
N GLN A 205 -0.26 -6.79 27.78
CA GLN A 205 -0.28 -5.79 26.71
C GLN A 205 -1.38 -4.76 26.88
N PHE A 206 -2.60 -5.18 27.22
CA PHE A 206 -3.67 -4.25 27.55
C PHE A 206 -3.33 -3.38 28.74
N SER A 207 -2.69 -3.94 29.77
CA SER A 207 -2.20 -3.19 30.92
C SER A 207 -1.16 -2.14 30.50
N THR A 208 -0.26 -2.50 29.58
CA THR A 208 0.74 -1.59 29.04
C THR A 208 0.10 -0.50 28.16
N MET A 209 -0.86 -0.86 27.31
CA MET A 209 -1.61 0.07 26.47
C MET A 209 -2.44 1.04 27.32
N LYS A 210 -3.13 0.55 28.36
CA LYS A 210 -3.85 1.40 29.32
C LYS A 210 -2.90 2.35 30.05
N ARG A 211 -1.70 1.91 30.44
CA ARG A 211 -0.66 2.78 31.02
C ARG A 211 -0.19 3.85 30.04
N MET A 212 0.01 3.50 28.76
CA MET A 212 0.38 4.45 27.71
C MET A 212 -0.74 5.47 27.46
N GLN A 213 -1.98 5.02 27.30
CA GLN A 213 -3.15 5.89 27.12
C GLN A 213 -3.45 6.75 28.36
N GLY A 214 -3.14 6.23 29.54
CA GLY A 214 -3.26 6.93 30.82
C GLY A 214 -2.09 7.90 31.11
N ASP A 215 -1.02 7.90 30.30
CA ASP A 215 0.12 8.80 30.49
C ASP A 215 -0.35 10.25 30.33
N TRP A 216 -0.06 11.07 31.34
CA TRP A 216 -0.37 12.50 31.38
C TRP A 216 0.23 13.26 30.19
N ARG A 217 1.32 12.75 29.58
CA ARG A 217 1.93 13.33 28.37
C ARG A 217 1.06 13.21 27.12
N LEU A 218 0.08 12.30 27.13
CA LEU A 218 -0.86 12.07 26.02
C LEU A 218 -2.28 12.54 26.33
N ARG A 219 -2.52 13.13 27.52
CA ARG A 219 -3.81 13.74 27.89
C ARG A 219 -3.72 15.26 27.77
N LEU A 220 -4.42 15.82 26.79
CA LEU A 220 -4.75 17.24 26.81
C LEU A 220 -5.72 17.48 27.98
N LYS A 221 -5.42 18.45 28.84
CA LYS A 221 -6.34 18.87 29.91
C LYS A 221 -7.59 19.49 29.26
N THR A 222 -8.75 19.31 29.88
CA THR A 222 -10.02 19.90 29.41
C THR A 222 -9.88 21.40 29.17
N SER A 223 -9.22 22.12 30.09
CA SER A 223 -8.94 23.55 29.94
C SER A 223 -8.11 23.88 28.70
N THR A 224 -7.14 23.02 28.34
CA THR A 224 -6.33 23.20 27.13
C THR A 224 -7.13 22.92 25.86
N ILE A 225 -8.10 22.00 25.91
CA ILE A 225 -9.02 21.76 24.79
C ILE A 225 -9.96 22.95 24.62
N GLU A 226 -10.50 23.50 25.72
CA GLU A 226 -11.33 24.71 25.72
C GLU A 226 -10.56 25.91 25.15
N ASP A 227 -9.32 26.15 25.61
CA ASP A 227 -8.47 27.23 25.10
C ASP A 227 -8.22 27.06 23.58
N LEU A 228 -7.93 25.84 23.11
CA LEU A 228 -7.69 25.57 21.70
C LEU A 228 -8.96 25.72 20.85
N LEU A 229 -10.12 25.33 21.38
CA LEU A 229 -11.41 25.54 20.73
C LEU A 229 -11.71 27.03 20.62
N LEU A 230 -11.51 27.80 21.69
CA LEU A 230 -11.70 29.26 21.70
C LEU A 230 -10.78 29.96 20.70
N ILE A 231 -9.50 29.58 20.64
CA ILE A 231 -8.55 30.10 19.65
C ILE A 231 -8.99 29.75 18.22
N LYS A 232 -9.62 28.58 18.02
CA LYS A 232 -10.10 28.18 16.69
C LYS A 232 -11.43 28.81 16.30
N SER A 233 -12.32 29.12 17.25
CA SER A 233 -13.64 29.70 16.99
C SER A 233 -13.64 31.22 17.00
N GLU A 234 -12.87 31.83 17.89
CA GLU A 234 -12.89 33.28 18.19
C GLU A 234 -11.50 33.92 18.09
N GLY A 235 -10.44 33.13 17.88
CA GLY A 235 -9.10 33.66 17.73
C GLY A 235 -8.92 34.51 16.48
N CYS A 236 -8.04 35.51 16.55
CA CYS A 236 -7.68 36.29 15.39
C CYS A 236 -6.87 35.46 14.37
N ASP A 237 -6.88 35.89 13.11
CA ASP A 237 -6.04 35.29 12.06
C ASP A 237 -4.57 35.27 12.53
N PRO A 238 -3.83 34.13 12.38
CA PRO A 238 -2.41 34.06 12.72
C PRO A 238 -1.54 35.18 12.15
N VAL A 239 -1.92 35.77 11.01
CA VAL A 239 -1.19 36.88 10.38
C VAL A 239 -1.47 38.22 11.09
N ALA A 240 -2.62 38.35 11.73
CA ALA A 240 -3.03 39.53 12.51
C ALA A 240 -2.74 39.39 14.02
N TYR A 241 -2.20 38.26 14.46
CA TYR A 241 -1.90 38.01 15.86
C TYR A 241 -0.61 38.71 16.31
N GLU A 242 -0.74 39.70 17.19
CA GLU A 242 0.40 40.36 17.82
C GLU A 242 0.94 39.53 19.00
N SER A 243 2.09 38.88 18.78
CA SER A 243 2.68 37.94 19.74
C SER A 243 3.44 38.58 20.90
N GLU A 244 3.78 39.88 20.84
CA GLU A 244 4.70 40.53 21.77
C GLU A 244 4.20 40.48 23.22
N GLU A 245 2.90 40.71 23.44
CA GLU A 245 2.34 40.71 24.79
C GLU A 245 2.30 39.29 25.40
N ALA A 246 2.02 38.27 24.58
CA ALA A 246 2.04 36.88 24.99
C ALA A 246 3.47 36.40 25.31
N VAL A 247 4.45 36.83 24.52
CA VAL A 247 5.88 36.55 24.76
C VAL A 247 6.36 37.26 26.02
N ALA A 248 5.98 38.52 26.23
CA ALA A 248 6.30 39.27 27.44
C ALA A 248 5.71 38.61 28.70
N ARG A 249 4.45 38.17 28.64
CA ARG A 249 3.81 37.40 29.72
C ARG A 249 4.48 36.05 29.95
N TRP A 250 4.86 35.34 28.89
CA TRP A 250 5.60 34.08 29.01
C TRP A 250 6.97 34.27 29.65
N TRP A 251 7.69 35.34 29.30
CA TRP A 251 8.98 35.68 29.89
C TRP A 251 8.85 36.05 31.38
N ALA A 252 7.84 36.85 31.72
CA ALA A 252 7.56 37.28 33.10
C ALA A 252 7.07 36.13 34.00
N ALA A 253 6.18 35.26 33.51
CA ALA A 253 5.59 34.15 34.27
C ALA A 253 6.41 32.84 34.20
N GLY A 254 7.14 32.63 33.11
CA GLY A 254 7.95 31.43 32.86
C GLY A 254 9.17 31.33 33.77
N LEU A 255 9.67 32.46 34.29
CA LEU A 255 10.72 32.50 35.32
C LEU A 255 10.25 31.98 36.69
N LEU A 256 8.94 32.03 36.99
CA LEU A 256 8.39 31.64 38.29
C LEU A 256 7.94 30.17 38.39
N ARG A 257 7.69 29.50 37.26
CA ARG A 257 7.37 28.07 37.24
C ARG A 257 8.63 27.27 36.91
N ARG A 258 9.44 26.98 37.93
CA ARG A 258 10.37 25.84 37.89
C ARG A 258 9.60 24.62 37.40
N ARG A 259 10.15 23.91 36.41
CA ARG A 259 9.63 22.61 35.96
C ARG A 259 9.36 21.76 37.20
N PRO A 260 8.24 21.02 37.29
CA PRO A 260 8.00 20.12 38.41
C PRO A 260 9.23 19.23 38.57
N ASN A 261 9.79 19.17 39.78
CA ASN A 261 10.89 18.27 40.10
C ASN A 261 10.42 16.84 39.79
N ILE A 262 10.94 16.24 38.73
CA ILE A 262 10.60 14.88 38.34
C ILE A 262 11.39 13.97 39.28
N GLN A 263 10.72 13.39 40.27
CA GLN A 263 11.17 12.10 40.79
C GLN A 263 10.66 11.04 39.80
N PRO A 264 11.53 10.31 39.11
CA PRO A 264 11.11 9.23 38.23
C PRO A 264 10.35 8.18 39.07
N TYR A 265 9.24 7.68 38.54
CA TYR A 265 8.47 6.63 39.18
C TYR A 265 9.26 5.33 39.09
N GLY A 266 9.84 4.93 40.22
CA GLY A 266 10.40 3.62 40.51
C GLY A 266 10.38 3.40 42.02
N PRO A 267 10.49 2.16 42.51
CA PRO A 267 11.09 1.96 43.83
C PRO A 267 12.54 2.47 43.84
#